data_AF-A0A7V4WWH1-F1
#
_entry.id   AF-A0A7V4WWH1-F1
#
_cell.length_a   1.000
_cell.length_b   1.000
_cell.length_c   1.000
_cell.angle_alpha   90.00
_cell.angle_beta   90.00
_cell.angle_gamma   90.00
#
_symmetry.space_group_name_H-M   'P 1'
#
loop_
_entity.id
_entity.type
_entity.pdbx_description
1 polymer ?
#
loop_
_entity_poly.entity_id
_entity_poly.type
_entity_poly.pdbx_seq_one_letter_code
_entity_poly.pdbx_strand_id
1 'polypeptide(L)'
;MNVKGALIFVFLIVLLLQNNVFGQKASAELISSTPPGKLPSGEQVKDGIQNLFLKDHLLYVSNIWAGMQILDVSDVHNPKEVSTYRADRNHNIYVEDNRAYLSNELSGVDVVDVSDPSNPQKIVTIRTDGDAYWIVARYPHVFVAEESKGVNVYDISDPAAPKKVGGYDTPGWAWGLDIAGNYLYVADMKGGLIILDIGDPSQIKKVGRVKEITHAKTVQVEDTYAYVANGAEGLCIVDVSNPAFPKC
;
A
#
# COMPACT_ATOMS: atom_id res chain seq x y z
N MET A 1 -26.45 4.69 -23.47
CA MET A 1 -26.86 4.08 -22.18
C MET A 1 -25.85 4.51 -21.13
N ASN A 2 -26.31 5.31 -20.18
CA ASN A 2 -25.50 5.87 -19.10
C ASN A 2 -25.04 4.78 -18.14
N VAL A 3 -23.73 4.61 -17.98
CA VAL A 3 -23.17 4.10 -16.72
C VAL A 3 -22.48 5.29 -16.07
N LYS A 4 -23.12 5.82 -15.02
CA LYS A 4 -22.48 6.69 -14.05
C LYS A 4 -21.38 5.86 -13.39
N GLY A 5 -20.13 6.04 -13.82
CA GLY A 5 -18.97 5.46 -13.15
C GLY A 5 -18.90 6.00 -11.74
N ALA A 6 -18.91 5.09 -10.77
CA ALA A 6 -18.80 5.41 -9.36
C ALA A 6 -17.53 6.24 -9.10
N LEU A 7 -17.66 7.29 -8.28
CA LEU A 7 -16.52 7.99 -7.69
C LEU A 7 -15.67 6.95 -6.93
N ILE A 8 -14.53 6.58 -7.50
CA ILE A 8 -13.46 5.91 -6.77
C ILE A 8 -12.71 7.02 -6.04
N PHE A 9 -12.85 7.05 -4.71
CA PHE A 9 -12.09 7.95 -3.84
C PHE A 9 -10.61 7.58 -3.92
N VAL A 10 -9.88 8.27 -4.80
CA VAL A 10 -8.42 8.33 -4.77
C VAL A 10 -8.04 9.28 -3.65
N PHE A 11 -7.83 8.77 -2.44
CA PHE A 11 -7.04 9.48 -1.44
C PHE A 11 -5.63 8.90 -1.48
N LEU A 12 -4.79 9.51 -2.33
CA LEU A 12 -3.35 9.34 -2.31
C LEU A 12 -2.75 10.65 -1.83
N ILE A 13 -2.58 10.77 -0.51
CA ILE A 13 -1.78 11.83 0.10
C ILE A 13 -0.36 11.28 0.16
N VAL A 14 0.52 11.73 -0.73
CA VAL A 14 1.94 11.41 -0.60
C VAL A 14 2.52 12.28 0.51
N LEU A 15 3.17 11.63 1.48
CA LEU A 15 3.91 12.25 2.57
C LEU A 15 4.97 13.22 2.01
N LEU A 16 4.94 14.45 2.51
CA LEU A 16 6.11 15.33 2.52
C LEU A 16 7.17 14.65 3.41
N LEU A 17 8.43 14.53 2.97
CA LEU A 17 9.56 15.41 3.31
C LEU A 17 10.80 14.61 2.85
N GLN A 18 11.82 15.08 2.14
CA GLN A 18 12.45 16.39 2.03
C GLN A 18 13.07 16.51 0.61
N ASN A 19 12.88 17.65 -0.07
CA ASN A 19 13.55 18.05 -1.33
C ASN A 19 13.02 17.58 -2.71
N ASN A 20 11.71 17.38 -2.92
CA ASN A 20 11.00 17.85 -4.14
C ASN A 20 9.53 17.40 -4.13
N VAL A 21 8.65 18.38 -4.32
CA VAL A 21 7.21 18.38 -4.02
C VAL A 21 6.44 17.31 -4.81
N PHE A 22 6.17 16.17 -4.18
CA PHE A 22 5.09 15.27 -4.62
C PHE A 22 3.83 15.58 -3.80
N GLY A 23 3.25 16.77 -4.03
CA GLY A 23 2.03 17.20 -3.32
C GLY A 23 0.76 16.52 -3.88
N GLN A 24 -0.34 16.55 -3.12
CA GLN A 24 -1.65 15.99 -3.53
C GLN A 24 -2.14 16.47 -4.92
N LYS A 25 -1.77 17.69 -5.33
CA LYS A 25 -2.11 18.20 -6.66
C LYS A 25 -1.27 17.54 -7.76
N ALA A 26 0.02 17.30 -7.49
CA ALA A 26 0.90 16.59 -8.41
C ALA A 26 0.47 15.12 -8.55
N SER A 27 0.03 14.46 -7.47
CA SER A 27 -0.49 13.08 -7.57
C SER A 27 -1.77 13.00 -8.40
N ALA A 28 -2.73 13.91 -8.22
CA ALA A 28 -3.96 13.92 -9.02
C ALA A 28 -3.71 14.24 -10.51
N GLU A 29 -2.86 15.23 -10.81
CA GLU A 29 -2.45 15.55 -12.19
C GLU A 29 -1.70 14.37 -12.81
N LEU A 30 -0.78 13.75 -12.07
CA LEU A 30 0.00 12.62 -12.55
C LEU A 30 -0.90 11.43 -12.87
N ILE A 31 -1.83 11.06 -11.97
CA ILE A 31 -2.82 10.00 -12.22
C ILE A 31 -3.61 10.27 -13.51
N SER A 32 -4.01 11.52 -13.74
CA SER A 32 -4.74 11.88 -14.96
C SER A 32 -3.89 11.81 -16.24
N SER A 33 -2.57 11.95 -16.11
CA SER A 33 -1.59 11.89 -17.19
C SER A 33 -0.91 10.53 -17.36
N THR A 34 -1.09 9.62 -16.40
CA THR A 34 -0.52 8.26 -16.42
C THR A 34 -1.00 7.52 -17.67
N PRO A 35 -0.08 6.92 -18.45
CA PRO A 35 -0.47 6.03 -19.55
C PRO A 35 -1.40 4.91 -19.04
N PRO A 36 -2.52 4.60 -19.72
CA PRO A 36 -3.43 3.57 -19.27
C PRO A 36 -2.74 2.21 -19.19
N GLY A 37 -3.12 1.43 -18.17
CA GLY A 37 -2.71 0.03 -18.07
C GLY A 37 -3.18 -0.77 -19.29
N LYS A 38 -2.53 -1.90 -19.55
CA LYS A 38 -2.87 -2.78 -20.69
C LYS A 38 -3.19 -4.19 -20.21
N LEU A 39 -4.37 -4.68 -20.56
CA LEU A 39 -4.78 -6.07 -20.34
C LEU A 39 -3.96 -7.04 -21.22
N PRO A 40 -4.01 -8.36 -20.97
CA PRO A 40 -3.40 -9.37 -21.85
C PRO A 40 -3.89 -9.30 -23.30
N SER A 41 -5.13 -8.84 -23.52
CA SER A 41 -5.70 -8.60 -24.86
C SER A 41 -5.07 -7.40 -25.59
N GLY A 42 -4.25 -6.59 -24.91
CA GLY A 42 -3.74 -5.31 -25.39
C GLY A 42 -4.72 -4.14 -25.21
N GLU A 43 -5.92 -4.41 -24.68
CA GLU A 43 -6.91 -3.38 -24.38
C GLU A 43 -6.39 -2.42 -23.30
N GLN A 44 -6.57 -1.12 -23.55
CA GLN A 44 -6.20 -0.08 -22.60
C GLN A 44 -7.29 0.09 -21.53
N VAL A 45 -6.90 -0.03 -20.27
CA VAL A 45 -7.74 0.21 -19.10
C VAL A 45 -7.31 1.51 -18.42
N LYS A 46 -8.22 2.48 -18.37
CA LYS A 46 -7.98 3.80 -17.79
C LYS A 46 -8.31 3.85 -16.29
N ASP A 47 -9.01 2.86 -15.78
CA ASP A 47 -9.33 2.70 -14.37
C ASP A 47 -8.41 1.65 -13.73
N GLY A 48 -8.59 1.47 -12.42
CA GLY A 48 -7.91 0.41 -11.69
C GLY A 48 -6.60 0.80 -11.01
N ILE A 49 -6.08 2.02 -11.20
CA ILE A 49 -4.96 2.51 -10.38
C ILE A 49 -5.38 2.47 -8.89
N GLN A 50 -4.60 1.78 -8.07
CA GLN A 50 -4.87 1.62 -6.64
C GLN A 50 -3.89 2.41 -5.77
N ASN A 51 -2.60 2.37 -6.11
CA ASN A 51 -1.54 3.03 -5.35
C ASN A 51 -0.37 3.43 -6.26
N LEU A 52 0.41 4.40 -5.81
CA LEU A 52 1.64 4.85 -6.45
C LEU A 52 2.78 4.83 -5.45
N PHE A 53 3.96 4.43 -5.90
CA PHE A 53 5.19 4.53 -5.13
C PHE A 53 6.24 5.27 -5.96
N LEU A 54 6.74 6.40 -5.44
CA LEU A 54 7.81 7.16 -6.08
C LEU A 54 9.15 6.73 -5.50
N LYS A 55 10.09 6.35 -6.37
CA LYS A 55 11.50 6.15 -6.01
C LYS A 55 12.37 6.88 -7.03
N ASP A 56 13.15 7.84 -6.56
CA ASP A 56 13.94 8.73 -7.41
C ASP A 56 13.06 9.45 -8.45
N HIS A 57 13.31 9.21 -9.73
CA HIS A 57 12.51 9.73 -10.86
C HIS A 57 11.57 8.67 -11.45
N LEU A 58 11.44 7.51 -10.81
CA LEU A 58 10.59 6.41 -11.25
C LEU A 58 9.34 6.32 -10.40
N LEU A 59 8.18 6.31 -11.05
CA LEU A 59 6.89 6.06 -10.44
C LEU A 59 6.45 4.63 -10.73
N TYR A 60 6.21 3.88 -9.67
CA TYR A 60 5.65 2.54 -9.70
C TYR A 60 4.15 2.65 -9.43
N VAL A 61 3.33 2.20 -10.38
CA VAL A 61 1.88 2.32 -10.33
C VAL A 61 1.28 0.93 -10.15
N SER A 62 0.54 0.70 -9.07
CA SER A 62 -0.29 -0.50 -8.96
C SER A 62 -1.60 -0.29 -9.71
N ASN A 63 -1.92 -1.23 -10.58
CA ASN A 63 -3.19 -1.28 -11.31
C ASN A 63 -3.83 -2.66 -11.10
N ILE A 64 -5.06 -2.66 -10.59
CA ILE A 64 -5.80 -3.88 -10.24
C ILE A 64 -6.04 -4.82 -11.43
N TRP A 65 -5.99 -4.31 -12.67
CA TRP A 65 -6.24 -5.09 -13.89
C TRP A 65 -4.99 -5.32 -14.74
N ALA A 66 -3.96 -4.46 -14.61
CA ALA A 66 -2.79 -4.47 -15.48
C ALA A 66 -1.47 -4.83 -14.77
N GLY A 67 -1.50 -4.96 -13.44
CA GLY A 67 -0.33 -5.19 -12.60
C GLY A 67 0.42 -3.90 -12.32
N MET A 68 1.76 -3.97 -12.33
CA MET A 68 2.62 -2.81 -12.10
C MET A 68 3.01 -2.13 -13.42
N GLN A 69 2.90 -0.81 -13.47
CA GLN A 69 3.56 0.02 -14.49
C GLN A 69 4.72 0.79 -13.86
N ILE A 70 5.82 0.89 -14.57
CA ILE A 70 6.97 1.72 -14.16
C ILE A 70 7.05 2.89 -15.14
N LEU A 71 6.99 4.11 -14.62
CA LEU A 71 7.02 5.33 -15.40
C LEU A 71 8.25 6.16 -15.02
N ASP A 72 8.91 6.75 -16.01
CA ASP A 72 9.84 7.85 -15.80
C ASP A 72 9.05 9.14 -15.68
N VAL A 73 9.16 9.77 -14.51
CA VAL A 73 8.49 11.02 -14.14
C VAL A 73 9.49 12.15 -13.89
N SER A 74 10.67 12.08 -14.52
CA SER A 74 11.64 13.19 -14.55
C SER A 74 11.01 14.49 -15.07
N ASP A 75 10.02 14.36 -15.97
CA ASP A 75 9.07 15.42 -16.34
C ASP A 75 7.67 14.98 -15.92
N VAL A 76 7.19 15.52 -14.80
CA VAL A 76 5.87 15.20 -14.23
C VAL A 76 4.70 15.61 -15.14
N HIS A 77 4.92 16.49 -16.12
CA HIS A 77 3.90 16.88 -17.10
C HIS A 77 3.87 15.97 -18.32
N ASN A 78 4.87 15.09 -18.48
CA ASN A 78 4.99 14.17 -19.59
C ASN A 78 5.59 12.82 -19.14
N PRO A 79 4.88 12.07 -18.28
CA PRO A 79 5.34 10.78 -17.79
C PRO A 79 5.50 9.77 -18.93
N LYS A 80 6.57 8.99 -18.90
CA LYS A 80 6.87 7.98 -19.95
C LYS A 80 6.85 6.58 -19.38
N GLU A 81 6.09 5.67 -19.98
CA GLU A 81 6.12 4.26 -19.62
C GLU A 81 7.51 3.66 -19.93
N VAL A 82 8.19 3.17 -18.90
CA VAL A 82 9.47 2.47 -18.99
C VAL A 82 9.22 0.99 -19.26
N SER A 83 8.39 0.36 -18.43
CA SER A 83 8.02 -1.04 -18.57
C SER A 83 6.74 -1.36 -17.81
N THR A 84 6.27 -2.60 -17.95
CA THR A 84 5.15 -3.12 -17.16
C THR A 84 5.47 -4.53 -16.67
N TYR A 85 4.97 -4.88 -15.49
CA TYR A 85 4.97 -6.22 -14.93
C TYR A 85 3.53 -6.68 -14.73
N ARG A 86 3.17 -7.82 -15.32
CA ARG A 86 1.80 -8.33 -15.25
C ARG A 86 1.54 -9.01 -13.92
N ALA A 87 0.48 -8.57 -13.26
CA ALA A 87 -0.11 -9.19 -12.09
C ALA A 87 -1.62 -8.91 -12.10
N ASP A 88 -2.40 -9.86 -11.58
CA ASP A 88 -3.84 -9.73 -11.47
C ASP A 88 -4.21 -9.23 -10.06
N ARG A 89 -5.18 -8.31 -10.00
CA ARG A 89 -5.71 -7.75 -8.73
C ARG A 89 -4.64 -7.12 -7.86
N ASN A 90 -3.73 -6.37 -8.46
CA ASN A 90 -2.69 -5.66 -7.74
C ASN A 90 -3.28 -4.43 -7.00
N HIS A 91 -3.29 -4.47 -5.67
CA HIS A 91 -3.84 -3.41 -4.80
C HIS A 91 -2.77 -2.43 -4.34
N ASN A 92 -1.60 -2.93 -3.97
CA ASN A 92 -0.56 -2.10 -3.38
C ASN A 92 0.80 -2.43 -4.00
N ILE A 93 1.69 -1.45 -3.91
CA ILE A 93 3.08 -1.61 -4.27
C ILE A 93 3.95 -0.87 -3.26
N TYR A 94 4.98 -1.56 -2.80
CA TYR A 94 6.05 -0.98 -2.00
C TYR A 94 7.39 -1.29 -2.67
N VAL A 95 8.28 -0.30 -2.76
CA VAL A 95 9.60 -0.49 -3.38
C VAL A 95 10.69 -0.12 -2.39
N GLU A 96 11.61 -1.05 -2.14
CA GLU A 96 12.79 -0.84 -1.31
C GLU A 96 14.00 -1.41 -2.04
N ASP A 97 15.05 -0.60 -2.16
CA ASP A 97 16.21 -0.89 -3.00
C ASP A 97 15.78 -1.38 -4.39
N ASN A 98 16.28 -2.53 -4.83
CA ASN A 98 15.99 -3.09 -6.14
C ASN A 98 14.81 -4.07 -6.12
N ARG A 99 13.90 -3.96 -5.14
CA ARG A 99 12.78 -4.90 -4.99
C ARG A 99 11.46 -4.16 -4.90
N ALA A 100 10.49 -4.60 -5.71
CA ALA A 100 9.10 -4.23 -5.59
C ALA A 100 8.30 -5.38 -4.97
N TYR A 101 7.42 -5.06 -4.03
CA TYR A 101 6.50 -5.98 -3.36
C TYR A 101 5.09 -5.59 -3.75
N LEU A 102 4.40 -6.48 -4.47
CA LEU A 102 3.07 -6.22 -5.03
C LEU A 102 2.04 -7.08 -4.29
N SER A 103 1.08 -6.46 -3.59
CA SER A 103 -0.04 -7.23 -3.04
C SER A 103 -1.05 -7.51 -4.14
N ASN A 104 -1.23 -8.79 -4.43
CA ASN A 104 -2.12 -9.29 -5.46
C ASN A 104 -3.22 -10.08 -4.75
N GLU A 105 -4.41 -9.49 -4.63
CA GLU A 105 -5.47 -9.89 -3.69
C GLU A 105 -5.58 -11.40 -3.46
N LEU A 106 -5.63 -12.19 -4.53
CA LEU A 106 -5.90 -13.63 -4.45
C LEU A 106 -4.66 -14.52 -4.61
N SER A 107 -3.50 -13.95 -4.95
CA SER A 107 -2.27 -14.71 -5.24
C SER A 107 -1.13 -14.45 -4.25
N GLY A 108 -1.31 -13.50 -3.33
CA GLY A 108 -0.36 -13.19 -2.27
C GLY A 108 0.50 -11.98 -2.62
N VAL A 109 1.79 -12.03 -2.27
CA VAL A 109 2.72 -10.92 -2.55
C VAL A 109 3.78 -11.35 -3.55
N ASP A 110 3.78 -10.76 -4.74
CA ASP A 110 4.89 -10.94 -5.67
C ASP A 110 6.09 -10.09 -5.22
N VAL A 111 7.25 -10.74 -5.12
CA VAL A 111 8.55 -10.08 -4.93
C VAL A 111 9.22 -10.01 -6.30
N VAL A 112 9.47 -8.80 -6.78
CA VAL A 112 9.96 -8.52 -8.13
C VAL A 112 11.29 -7.77 -8.05
N ASP A 113 12.31 -8.27 -8.73
CA ASP A 113 13.56 -7.55 -8.98
C ASP A 113 13.29 -6.42 -9.98
N VAL A 114 13.59 -5.20 -9.57
CA VAL A 114 13.46 -3.96 -10.34
C VAL A 114 14.80 -3.21 -10.44
N SER A 115 15.92 -3.90 -10.26
CA SER A 115 17.27 -3.35 -10.48
C SER A 115 17.46 -2.83 -11.90
N ASP A 116 16.87 -3.51 -12.88
CA ASP A 116 16.63 -3.00 -14.23
C ASP A 116 15.14 -2.67 -14.38
N PRO A 117 14.74 -1.39 -14.25
CA PRO A 117 13.35 -0.99 -14.34
C PRO A 117 12.76 -1.20 -15.75
N SER A 118 13.59 -1.42 -16.78
CA SER A 118 13.12 -1.74 -18.13
C SER A 118 12.73 -3.22 -18.28
N ASN A 119 13.16 -4.07 -17.35
CA ASN A 119 12.96 -5.52 -17.40
C ASN A 119 12.71 -6.13 -16.00
N PRO A 120 11.58 -5.82 -15.35
CA PRO A 120 11.24 -6.36 -14.03
C PRO A 120 11.09 -7.89 -14.05
N GLN A 121 11.71 -8.57 -13.09
CA GLN A 121 11.72 -10.05 -13.01
C GLN A 121 11.13 -10.53 -11.69
N LYS A 122 10.14 -11.44 -11.75
CA LYS A 122 9.64 -12.07 -10.52
C LYS A 122 10.72 -12.94 -9.88
N ILE A 123 10.98 -12.72 -8.60
CA ILE A 123 11.84 -13.57 -7.77
C ILE A 123 11.00 -14.73 -7.21
N VAL A 124 9.94 -14.40 -6.47
CA VAL A 124 9.07 -15.37 -5.80
C VAL A 124 7.69 -14.75 -5.54
N THR A 125 6.70 -15.60 -5.22
CA THR A 125 5.42 -15.17 -4.66
C THR A 125 5.33 -15.65 -3.22
N ILE A 126 5.22 -14.72 -2.26
CA ILE A 126 4.90 -15.02 -0.87
C ILE A 126 3.44 -15.47 -0.81
N ARG A 127 3.21 -16.70 -0.36
CA ARG A 127 1.86 -17.22 -0.14
C ARG A 127 1.33 -16.63 1.17
N THR A 128 0.27 -15.86 1.08
CA THR A 128 -0.44 -15.29 2.21
C THR A 128 -1.49 -16.26 2.75
N ASP A 129 -1.93 -16.06 4.00
CA ASP A 129 -2.99 -16.87 4.61
C ASP A 129 -4.39 -16.35 4.23
N GLY A 130 -4.47 -15.11 3.77
CA GLY A 130 -5.69 -14.44 3.30
C GLY A 130 -5.41 -13.51 2.12
N ASP A 131 -6.42 -12.71 1.78
CA ASP A 131 -6.37 -11.84 0.61
C ASP A 131 -5.47 -10.62 0.87
N ALA A 132 -4.44 -10.42 0.04
CA ALA A 132 -3.43 -9.38 0.26
C ALA A 132 -3.90 -8.01 -0.29
N TYR A 133 -4.18 -7.06 0.61
CA TYR A 133 -4.66 -5.72 0.22
C TYR A 133 -3.61 -4.63 0.31
N TRP A 134 -2.81 -4.60 1.39
CA TRP A 134 -1.84 -3.53 1.62
C TRP A 134 -0.52 -4.07 2.13
N ILE A 135 0.55 -3.35 1.80
CA ILE A 135 1.92 -3.70 2.17
C ILE A 135 2.63 -2.46 2.69
N VAL A 136 3.37 -2.66 3.79
CA VAL A 136 4.43 -1.76 4.25
C VAL A 136 5.62 -2.61 4.67
N ALA A 137 6.83 -2.10 4.56
CA ALA A 137 8.02 -2.85 4.96
C ALA A 137 8.94 -2.04 5.88
N ARG A 138 9.75 -2.80 6.61
CA ARG A 138 10.92 -2.33 7.34
C ARG A 138 11.92 -3.47 7.30
N TYR A 139 12.94 -3.37 6.46
CA TYR A 139 13.91 -4.44 6.28
C TYR A 139 14.39 -5.02 7.65
N PRO A 140 14.41 -6.35 7.83
CA PRO A 140 14.12 -7.40 6.84
C PRO A 140 12.69 -7.94 6.88
N HIS A 141 11.68 -7.11 7.18
CA HIS A 141 10.29 -7.56 7.33
C HIS A 141 9.33 -6.82 6.41
N VAL A 142 8.36 -7.55 5.85
CA VAL A 142 7.19 -7.00 5.18
C VAL A 142 5.93 -7.33 5.98
N PHE A 143 5.09 -6.32 6.20
CA PHE A 143 3.80 -6.42 6.90
C PHE A 143 2.70 -6.35 5.85
N VAL A 144 1.79 -7.33 5.89
CA VAL A 144 0.73 -7.47 4.89
C VAL A 144 -0.61 -7.43 5.59
N ALA A 145 -1.51 -6.57 5.11
CA ALA A 145 -2.91 -6.59 5.48
C ALA A 145 -3.61 -7.68 4.67
N GLU A 146 -4.04 -8.73 5.34
CA GLU A 146 -4.59 -9.95 4.75
C GLU A 146 -6.10 -10.09 5.01
N GLU A 147 -6.83 -8.98 4.87
CA GLU A 147 -8.28 -8.88 5.02
C GLU A 147 -8.77 -9.54 6.33
N SER A 148 -9.50 -10.66 6.24
CA SER A 148 -10.04 -11.42 7.37
C SER A 148 -9.01 -12.22 8.18
N LYS A 149 -7.73 -12.21 7.79
CA LYS A 149 -6.61 -12.79 8.55
C LYS A 149 -5.84 -11.75 9.36
N GLY A 150 -6.28 -10.49 9.34
CA GLY A 150 -5.62 -9.39 10.03
C GLY A 150 -4.30 -9.02 9.38
N VAL A 151 -3.25 -8.86 10.18
CA VAL A 151 -1.92 -8.52 9.69
C VAL A 151 -0.99 -9.70 9.85
N ASN A 152 -0.26 -10.06 8.80
CA ASN A 152 0.80 -11.06 8.86
C ASN A 152 2.15 -10.45 8.49
N VAL A 153 3.23 -11.03 9.03
CA VAL A 153 4.59 -10.52 8.85
C VAL A 153 5.47 -11.60 8.29
N TYR A 154 6.22 -11.24 7.26
CA TYR A 154 7.14 -12.13 6.57
C TYR A 154 8.56 -11.56 6.65
N ASP A 155 9.50 -12.40 7.06
CA ASP A 155 10.93 -12.15 6.90
C ASP A 155 11.29 -12.28 5.43
N ILE A 156 11.98 -11.26 4.91
CA ILE A 156 12.42 -11.08 3.52
C ILE A 156 13.95 -10.92 3.42
N SER A 157 14.68 -11.39 4.44
CA SER A 157 16.15 -11.39 4.45
C SER A 157 16.71 -12.21 3.29
N ASP A 158 16.14 -13.39 3.06
CA ASP A 158 16.31 -14.18 1.83
C ASP A 158 15.14 -13.89 0.87
N PRO A 159 15.37 -13.11 -0.22
CA PRO A 159 14.31 -12.77 -1.16
C PRO A 159 13.76 -13.97 -1.94
N ALA A 160 14.51 -15.07 -2.03
CA ALA A 160 14.07 -16.27 -2.73
C ALA A 160 13.26 -17.20 -1.83
N ALA A 161 13.37 -17.05 -0.51
CA ALA A 161 12.65 -17.86 0.47
C ALA A 161 12.07 -17.05 1.64
N PRO A 162 11.14 -16.11 1.41
CA PRO A 162 10.46 -15.40 2.49
C PRO A 162 9.69 -16.34 3.42
N LYS A 163 9.62 -15.99 4.71
CA LYS A 163 8.98 -16.84 5.74
C LYS A 163 8.09 -16.02 6.64
N LYS A 164 6.89 -16.52 6.93
CA LYS A 164 6.03 -15.92 7.95
C LYS A 164 6.70 -16.04 9.32
N VAL A 165 6.87 -14.92 10.02
CA VAL A 165 7.50 -14.85 11.35
C VAL A 165 6.55 -14.40 12.45
N GLY A 166 5.43 -13.76 12.10
CA GLY A 166 4.46 -13.26 13.07
C GLY A 166 3.17 -12.80 12.41
N GLY A 167 2.29 -12.25 13.24
CA GLY A 167 1.02 -11.69 12.81
C GLY A 167 0.15 -11.31 13.99
N TYR A 168 -0.93 -10.60 13.70
CA TYR A 168 -1.94 -10.19 14.67
C TYR A 168 -3.32 -10.29 14.02
N ASP A 169 -4.18 -11.12 14.61
CA ASP A 169 -5.56 -11.28 14.19
C ASP A 169 -6.38 -10.05 14.63
N THR A 170 -6.80 -9.25 13.64
CA THR A 170 -7.58 -8.04 13.88
C THR A 170 -9.07 -8.38 13.92
N PRO A 171 -9.91 -7.64 14.67
CA PRO A 171 -11.32 -8.00 14.87
C PRO A 171 -12.21 -7.84 13.62
N GLY A 172 -11.72 -7.25 12.54
CA GLY A 172 -12.46 -7.08 11.29
C GLY A 172 -11.60 -7.38 10.06
N TRP A 173 -11.59 -6.46 9.09
CA TRP A 173 -10.86 -6.64 7.84
C TRP A 173 -9.73 -5.61 7.79
N ALA A 174 -8.49 -6.08 7.87
CA ALA A 174 -7.32 -5.22 7.72
C ALA A 174 -7.20 -4.80 6.25
N TRP A 175 -7.21 -3.49 5.99
CA TRP A 175 -7.20 -2.94 4.64
C TRP A 175 -6.05 -1.99 4.35
N GLY A 176 -5.66 -1.15 5.31
CA GLY A 176 -4.58 -0.19 5.12
C GLY A 176 -3.59 -0.24 6.27
N LEU A 177 -2.31 -0.05 5.97
CA LEU A 177 -1.23 -0.05 6.94
C LEU A 177 -0.36 1.18 6.78
N ASP A 178 0.17 1.67 7.91
CA ASP A 178 1.29 2.59 7.91
C ASP A 178 2.24 2.33 9.07
N ILE A 179 3.52 2.64 8.90
CA ILE A 179 4.57 2.46 9.91
C ILE A 179 5.08 3.82 10.36
N ALA A 180 5.04 4.06 11.68
CA ALA A 180 5.73 5.19 12.30
C ALA A 180 6.45 4.75 13.58
N GLY A 181 7.74 5.06 13.69
CA GLY A 181 8.55 4.69 14.87
C GLY A 181 8.68 3.18 15.05
N ASN A 182 8.16 2.60 16.12
CA ASN A 182 8.08 1.15 16.35
C ASN A 182 6.65 0.61 16.28
N TYR A 183 5.75 1.37 15.64
CA TYR A 183 4.34 1.05 15.61
C TYR A 183 3.86 0.84 14.18
N LEU A 184 2.99 -0.16 14.03
CA LEU A 184 2.18 -0.38 12.85
C LEU A 184 0.76 0.11 13.15
N TYR A 185 0.28 1.01 12.31
CA TYR A 185 -1.07 1.54 12.34
C TYR A 185 -1.88 0.78 11.31
N VAL A 186 -3.00 0.21 11.75
CA VAL A 186 -3.86 -0.64 10.94
C VAL A 186 -5.23 0.00 10.83
N ALA A 187 -5.63 0.34 9.62
CA ALA A 187 -7.01 0.65 9.28
C ALA A 187 -7.75 -0.69 9.10
N ASP A 188 -8.49 -1.10 10.13
CA ASP A 188 -9.37 -2.26 10.08
C ASP A 188 -10.82 -1.79 9.91
N MET A 189 -11.50 -2.30 8.88
CA MET A 189 -12.85 -1.88 8.50
C MET A 189 -13.79 -1.81 9.72
N LYS A 190 -13.87 -2.86 10.54
CA LYS A 190 -14.76 -2.92 11.73
C LYS A 190 -13.99 -2.71 13.04
N GLY A 191 -12.68 -2.84 12.97
CA GLY A 191 -11.74 -2.66 14.06
C GLY A 191 -11.48 -1.19 14.38
N GLY A 192 -11.67 -0.29 13.41
CA GLY A 192 -11.25 1.09 13.49
C GLY A 192 -9.74 1.22 13.32
N LEU A 193 -9.14 2.25 13.94
CA LEU A 193 -7.68 2.36 13.97
C LEU A 193 -7.12 1.45 15.07
N ILE A 194 -6.26 0.52 14.71
CA ILE A 194 -5.54 -0.36 15.65
C ILE A 194 -4.06 0.00 15.60
N ILE A 195 -3.43 0.13 16.76
CA ILE A 195 -2.00 0.45 16.86
C ILE A 195 -1.29 -0.74 17.48
N LEU A 196 -0.32 -1.29 16.75
CA LEU A 196 0.44 -2.48 17.10
C LEU A 196 1.90 -2.10 17.34
N ASP A 197 2.48 -2.53 18.45
CA ASP A 197 3.93 -2.54 18.66
C ASP A 197 4.56 -3.66 17.82
N ILE A 198 5.51 -3.26 16.98
CA ILE A 198 6.26 -4.11 16.06
C ILE A 198 7.77 -4.11 16.36
N GLY A 199 8.16 -3.73 17.58
CA GLY A 199 9.56 -3.77 18.03
C GLY A 199 10.17 -5.18 17.99
N ASP A 200 9.34 -6.21 18.17
CA ASP A 200 9.64 -7.59 17.83
C ASP A 200 8.58 -8.11 16.85
N PRO A 201 8.88 -8.23 15.54
CA PRO A 201 7.93 -8.67 14.53
C PRO A 201 7.41 -10.10 14.71
N SER A 202 8.07 -10.93 15.53
CA SER A 202 7.60 -12.26 15.90
C SER A 202 6.63 -12.25 17.08
N GLN A 203 6.52 -11.12 17.79
CA GLN A 203 5.72 -10.94 19.02
C GLN A 203 4.94 -9.61 18.98
N ILE A 204 4.10 -9.44 17.95
CA ILE A 204 3.28 -8.24 17.77
C ILE A 204 2.27 -8.08 18.90
N LYS A 205 2.16 -6.87 19.45
CA LYS A 205 1.22 -6.55 20.53
C LYS A 205 0.38 -5.34 20.19
N LYS A 206 -0.93 -5.43 20.35
CA LYS A 206 -1.79 -4.24 20.30
C LYS A 206 -1.53 -3.35 21.52
N VAL A 207 -1.19 -2.09 21.27
CA VAL A 207 -0.97 -1.07 22.30
C VAL A 207 -2.12 -0.08 22.40
N GLY A 208 -2.81 0.22 21.29
CA GLY A 208 -3.89 1.20 21.26
C GLY A 208 -4.96 0.85 20.23
N ARG A 209 -6.11 1.50 20.37
CA ARG A 209 -7.23 1.38 19.42
C ARG A 209 -8.18 2.57 19.53
N VAL A 210 -8.65 3.06 18.38
CA VAL A 210 -9.82 3.95 18.28
C VAL A 210 -10.94 3.16 17.62
N LYS A 211 -11.90 2.71 18.42
CA LYS A 211 -13.01 1.83 17.98
C LYS A 211 -14.21 2.60 17.43
N GLU A 212 -14.21 3.91 17.64
CA GLU A 212 -15.23 4.85 17.21
C GLU A 212 -15.18 5.06 15.69
N ILE A 213 -14.03 4.77 15.07
CA ILE A 213 -13.89 4.68 13.62
C ILE A 213 -14.49 3.33 13.19
N THR A 214 -15.58 3.37 12.42
CA THR A 214 -16.40 2.17 12.13
C THR A 214 -16.23 1.64 10.70
N HIS A 215 -15.51 2.36 9.83
CA HIS A 215 -15.28 2.03 8.43
C HIS A 215 -13.86 2.42 7.96
N ALA A 216 -12.83 2.06 8.73
CA ALA A 216 -11.45 2.42 8.40
C ALA A 216 -10.98 1.72 7.12
N LYS A 217 -10.52 2.48 6.13
CA LYS A 217 -10.03 1.96 4.84
C LYS A 217 -8.53 2.08 4.65
N THR A 218 -7.99 3.24 4.98
CA THR A 218 -6.56 3.52 4.94
C THR A 218 -6.18 4.39 6.11
N VAL A 219 -4.91 4.34 6.47
CA VAL A 219 -4.30 5.17 7.50
C VAL A 219 -2.97 5.69 6.98
N GLN A 220 -2.65 6.92 7.35
CA GLN A 220 -1.34 7.53 7.15
C GLN A 220 -0.95 8.28 8.41
N VAL A 221 0.30 8.20 8.82
CA VAL A 221 0.81 8.81 10.03
C VAL A 221 1.87 9.84 9.69
N GLU A 222 1.67 11.06 10.17
CA GLU A 222 2.64 12.15 10.05
C GLU A 222 2.82 12.78 11.43
N ASP A 223 4.06 12.82 11.90
CA ASP A 223 4.44 13.24 13.25
C ASP A 223 3.62 12.55 14.35
N THR A 224 2.71 13.28 14.97
CA THR A 224 1.86 12.81 16.08
C THR A 224 0.42 12.59 15.66
N TYR A 225 0.10 12.60 14.37
CA TYR A 225 -1.26 12.45 13.86
C TYR A 225 -1.40 11.28 12.90
N ALA A 226 -2.45 10.49 13.08
CA ALA A 226 -2.91 9.49 12.14
C ALA A 226 -4.16 9.99 11.39
N TYR A 227 -4.10 9.99 10.07
CA TYR A 227 -5.14 10.37 9.14
C TYR A 227 -5.83 9.10 8.63
N VAL A 228 -7.06 8.86 9.06
CA VAL A 228 -7.79 7.62 8.77
C VAL A 228 -9.00 7.91 7.89
N ALA A 229 -9.08 7.27 6.73
CA ALA A 229 -10.27 7.33 5.88
C ALA A 229 -11.36 6.43 6.47
N ASN A 230 -12.48 7.02 6.90
CA ASN A 230 -13.58 6.37 7.62
C ASN A 230 -14.85 6.26 6.76
N GLY A 231 -14.70 5.76 5.52
CA GLY A 231 -15.83 5.53 4.61
C GLY A 231 -16.68 6.79 4.38
N ALA A 232 -17.99 6.67 4.59
CA ALA A 232 -18.94 7.77 4.39
C ALA A 232 -18.86 8.86 5.48
N GLU A 233 -18.21 8.58 6.61
CA GLU A 233 -17.99 9.55 7.69
C GLU A 233 -16.82 10.50 7.38
N GLY A 234 -16.08 10.24 6.30
CA GLY A 234 -15.02 11.11 5.81
C GLY A 234 -13.66 10.82 6.45
N LEU A 235 -12.89 11.88 6.74
CA LEU A 235 -11.55 11.78 7.32
C LEU A 235 -11.63 11.91 8.85
N CYS A 236 -11.00 10.99 9.56
CA CYS A 236 -10.74 11.10 10.99
C CYS A 236 -9.25 11.42 11.21
N ILE A 237 -8.96 12.45 12.00
CA ILE A 237 -7.61 12.81 12.41
C ILE A 237 -7.47 12.40 13.87
N VAL A 238 -6.47 11.60 14.18
CA VAL A 238 -6.28 11.02 15.51
C VAL A 238 -4.92 11.45 16.04
N ASP A 239 -4.88 12.07 17.22
CA ASP A 239 -3.66 12.27 17.99
C ASP A 239 -3.13 10.91 18.47
N VAL A 240 -1.93 10.57 18.02
CA VAL A 240 -1.20 9.34 18.32
C VAL A 240 0.15 9.63 18.97
N SER A 241 0.34 10.84 19.54
CA SER A 241 1.51 11.21 20.34
C SER A 241 1.78 10.22 21.48
N ASN A 242 0.72 9.61 22.02
CA ASN A 242 0.79 8.43 22.87
C ASN A 242 0.03 7.26 22.21
N PRO A 243 0.74 6.33 21.55
CA PRO A 243 0.15 5.18 20.87
C PRO A 243 -0.73 4.27 21.75
N ALA A 244 -0.54 4.28 23.07
CA ALA A 244 -1.37 3.51 24.00
C ALA A 244 -2.71 4.19 24.33
N PHE A 245 -2.82 5.50 24.07
CA PHE A 245 -4.00 6.31 24.36
C PHE A 245 -4.32 7.26 23.19
N PRO A 246 -4.58 6.73 21.97
CA PRO A 246 -4.91 7.55 20.82
C PRO A 246 -6.27 8.24 21.00
N LYS A 247 -6.42 9.45 20.46
CA LYS A 247 -7.63 10.28 20.64
C LYS A 247 -7.98 11.05 19.37
N CYS A 248 -9.27 11.13 19.06
CA CYS A 248 -9.78 12.04 18.03
C CYS A 248 -9.85 13.48 18.52
#